data_AF-A0A938U0G9-F1
#
_entry.id   AF-A0A938U0G9-F1
#
_cell.length_a   1.000
_cell.length_b   1.000
_cell.length_c   1.000
_cell.angle_alpha   90.00
_cell.angle_beta   90.00
_cell.angle_gamma   90.00
#
_symmetry.space_group_name_H-M   'P 1'
#
loop_
_entity.id
_entity.type
_entity.pdbx_description
1 polymer ?
#
loop_
_entity_poly.entity_id
_entity_poly.type
_entity_poly.pdbx_seq_one_letter_code
_entity_poly.pdbx_strand_id
1 'polypeptide(L)'
;MPPGSASVPAPLLSAPLDAFPWFRGLTSLSYCRETVESGQGLRVQQQRVRHWAAIALLRCVLSSPEAAIAVLSEHARRKGFGEEILYETQEEVDQVYRPQVLDPFGEEDVGDYAPSAPVEDAEAHLSDTERRRLSQFLKSAQRLKGPETDQKLAAVSQTVRDLLRKGYRPIVFCRFIPTAKYLESSLPQLLSAEFPALRVKGVTGEIGDEERRARVQELVKNPVRVLVATDCLSEGINLQDHFDAVVHYDLPWNPNRLEQREGRVDRFGQRRNTVKTVLLYGADNQVDLVVLDVLIRKAKTIRDRLGVSVPVPAQAEQVVQAV
;
A
#
# COMPACT_ATOMS: atom_id res chain seq x y z
N MET A 1 13.81 46.75 -5.20
CA MET A 1 14.52 45.60 -5.82
C MET A 1 13.78 44.33 -5.44
N PRO A 2 13.33 43.53 -6.42
CA PRO A 2 12.70 42.24 -6.13
C PRO A 2 13.79 41.18 -5.82
N PRO A 3 13.56 40.24 -4.90
CA PRO A 3 14.42 39.07 -4.75
C PRO A 3 14.11 38.03 -5.84
N GLY A 4 15.19 37.45 -6.37
CA GLY A 4 15.25 36.69 -7.61
C GLY A 4 14.40 35.40 -7.67
N SER A 5 13.93 35.14 -8.88
CA SER A 5 13.37 33.89 -9.36
C SER A 5 14.40 32.75 -9.28
N ALA A 6 14.17 31.79 -8.38
CA ALA A 6 14.83 30.49 -8.45
C ALA A 6 14.06 29.61 -9.45
N SER A 7 14.68 29.36 -10.60
CA SER A 7 14.24 28.42 -11.62
C SER A 7 14.13 27.00 -11.05
N VAL A 8 12.97 26.37 -11.21
CA VAL A 8 12.78 24.92 -10.99
C VAL A 8 13.48 24.19 -12.15
N PRO A 9 14.43 23.27 -11.91
CA PRO A 9 15.03 22.51 -12.99
C PRO A 9 14.02 21.48 -13.54
N ALA A 10 14.04 21.31 -14.86
CA ALA A 10 13.23 20.38 -15.65
C ALA A 10 13.45 18.90 -15.24
N PRO A 11 12.48 18.01 -15.50
CA PRO A 11 12.51 16.63 -15.00
C PRO A 11 13.56 15.78 -15.71
N LEU A 12 14.25 14.95 -14.92
CA LEU A 12 15.13 13.88 -15.38
C LEU A 12 14.28 12.77 -16.02
N LEU A 13 14.02 12.90 -17.32
CA LEU A 13 13.58 11.82 -18.20
C LEU A 13 14.69 11.57 -19.22
N SER A 14 15.60 10.63 -18.92
CA SER A 14 16.43 9.97 -19.94
C SER A 14 17.11 8.72 -19.37
N ALA A 15 16.33 7.64 -19.24
CA ALA A 15 16.86 6.29 -19.30
C ALA A 15 15.98 5.48 -20.28
N PRO A 16 16.58 4.64 -21.14
CA PRO A 16 15.84 3.93 -22.18
C PRO A 16 14.78 3.00 -21.55
N LEU A 17 13.57 3.05 -22.11
CA LEU A 17 12.33 2.38 -21.68
C LEU A 17 12.36 0.83 -21.73
N ASP A 18 13.54 0.21 -21.88
CA ASP A 18 13.66 -1.17 -22.33
C ASP A 18 14.07 -2.22 -21.30
N ALA A 19 14.21 -1.90 -20.01
CA ALA A 19 14.93 -2.79 -19.08
C ALA A 19 14.12 -3.73 -18.15
N PHE A 20 12.78 -3.68 -18.01
CA PHE A 20 12.10 -4.46 -16.93
C PHE A 20 10.80 -5.21 -17.34
N PRO A 21 10.67 -6.52 -17.08
CA PRO A 21 9.51 -7.33 -17.53
C PRO A 21 8.24 -7.28 -16.64
N TRP A 22 8.32 -6.80 -15.40
CA TRP A 22 7.25 -7.04 -14.40
C TRP A 22 6.04 -6.09 -14.53
N PHE A 23 6.20 -4.92 -15.17
CA PHE A 23 5.13 -3.97 -15.51
C PHE A 23 4.84 -3.81 -17.01
N ARG A 24 5.53 -4.55 -17.90
CA ARG A 24 5.25 -4.53 -19.36
C ARG A 24 3.86 -5.07 -19.74
N GLY A 25 3.11 -5.59 -18.78
CA GLY A 25 1.66 -5.58 -18.89
C GLY A 25 1.15 -4.30 -18.24
N LEU A 26 0.78 -3.27 -18.98
CA LEU A 26 -0.60 -3.12 -19.46
C LEU A 26 -1.66 -4.09 -18.90
N THR A 27 -1.40 -5.25 -18.29
CA THR A 27 -2.37 -6.28 -17.90
C THR A 27 -3.20 -5.92 -16.67
N SER A 28 -2.74 -5.16 -15.68
CA SER A 28 -3.59 -4.75 -14.54
C SER A 28 -4.55 -3.63 -14.91
N LEU A 29 -4.05 -2.57 -15.57
CA LEU A 29 -4.87 -1.47 -16.07
C LEU A 29 -5.72 -1.86 -17.29
N SER A 30 -5.19 -2.64 -18.25
CA SER A 30 -6.02 -3.21 -19.33
C SER A 30 -7.03 -4.18 -18.77
N TYR A 31 -6.70 -5.01 -17.78
CA TYR A 31 -7.73 -5.83 -17.15
C TYR A 31 -8.78 -4.99 -16.46
N CYS A 32 -8.39 -4.00 -15.63
CA CYS A 32 -9.36 -3.12 -14.99
C CYS A 32 -10.24 -2.40 -16.02
N ARG A 33 -9.63 -1.92 -17.11
CA ARG A 33 -10.32 -1.24 -18.21
C ARG A 33 -11.24 -2.19 -18.98
N GLU A 34 -10.74 -3.34 -19.39
CA GLU A 34 -11.49 -4.38 -20.10
C GLU A 34 -12.61 -4.93 -19.23
N THR A 35 -12.39 -5.13 -17.92
CA THR A 35 -13.43 -5.53 -16.96
C THR A 35 -14.51 -4.46 -16.83
N VAL A 36 -14.20 -3.18 -16.97
CA VAL A 36 -15.23 -2.13 -17.02
C VAL A 36 -15.92 -2.12 -18.40
N GLU A 37 -15.16 -2.25 -19.49
CA GLU A 37 -15.67 -2.21 -20.87
C GLU A 37 -16.56 -3.42 -21.21
N SER A 38 -16.18 -4.64 -20.85
CA SER A 38 -16.98 -5.85 -21.08
C SER A 38 -18.24 -5.90 -20.19
N GLY A 39 -18.33 -5.03 -19.18
CA GLY A 39 -19.51 -4.86 -18.34
C GLY A 39 -20.59 -3.95 -18.94
N GLN A 40 -20.33 -3.22 -20.03
CA GLN A 40 -21.24 -2.17 -20.55
C GLN A 40 -22.65 -2.65 -20.93
N GLY A 41 -22.84 -3.96 -21.17
CA GLY A 41 -24.15 -4.56 -21.43
C GLY A 41 -24.97 -4.94 -20.18
N LEU A 42 -24.40 -4.79 -18.98
CA LEU A 42 -25.03 -5.16 -17.71
C LEU A 42 -25.90 -4.04 -17.15
N ARG A 43 -26.71 -4.36 -16.12
CA ARG A 43 -27.44 -3.33 -15.35
C ARG A 43 -26.45 -2.36 -14.71
N VAL A 44 -26.87 -1.12 -14.49
CA VAL A 44 -25.97 -0.06 -14.03
C VAL A 44 -25.34 -0.38 -12.67
N GLN A 45 -26.09 -1.03 -11.77
CA GLN A 45 -25.60 -1.50 -10.49
C GLN A 45 -24.49 -2.56 -10.66
N GLN A 46 -24.67 -3.51 -11.58
CA GLN A 46 -23.69 -4.56 -11.87
C GLN A 46 -22.42 -3.97 -12.52
N GLN A 47 -22.56 -2.97 -13.39
CA GLN A 47 -21.42 -2.20 -13.91
C GLN A 47 -20.65 -1.53 -12.77
N ARG A 48 -21.37 -1.00 -11.77
CA ARG A 48 -20.78 -0.34 -10.61
C ARG A 48 -20.05 -1.33 -9.70
N VAL A 49 -20.60 -2.52 -9.47
CA VAL A 49 -19.91 -3.61 -8.74
C VAL A 49 -18.61 -3.97 -9.45
N ARG A 50 -18.62 -4.16 -10.78
CA ARG A 50 -17.42 -4.46 -11.58
C ARG A 50 -16.37 -3.36 -11.50
N HIS A 51 -16.80 -2.10 -11.48
CA HIS A 51 -15.90 -0.96 -11.29
C HIS A 51 -15.19 -1.03 -9.94
N TRP A 52 -15.91 -1.29 -8.86
CA TRP A 52 -15.30 -1.46 -7.53
C TRP A 52 -14.39 -2.69 -7.45
N ALA A 53 -14.77 -3.80 -8.10
CA ALA A 53 -13.94 -5.00 -8.19
C ALA A 53 -12.59 -4.72 -8.86
N ALA A 54 -12.61 -3.96 -9.97
CA ALA A 54 -11.41 -3.56 -10.68
C ALA A 54 -10.49 -2.70 -9.79
N ILE A 55 -11.05 -1.70 -9.09
CA ILE A 55 -10.26 -0.84 -8.19
C ILE A 55 -9.70 -1.64 -7.00
N ALA A 56 -10.50 -2.53 -6.42
CA ALA A 56 -10.08 -3.42 -5.34
C ALA A 56 -8.88 -4.29 -5.74
N LEU A 57 -8.98 -4.98 -6.88
CA LEU A 57 -7.90 -5.78 -7.43
C LEU A 57 -6.65 -4.95 -7.71
N LEU A 58 -6.82 -3.77 -8.31
CA LEU A 58 -5.72 -2.86 -8.58
C LEU A 58 -4.99 -2.50 -7.29
N ARG A 59 -5.70 -2.06 -6.25
CA ARG A 59 -5.09 -1.72 -4.96
C ARG A 59 -4.31 -2.86 -4.34
N CYS A 60 -4.84 -4.07 -4.40
CA CYS A 60 -4.17 -5.25 -3.87
C CYS A 60 -2.88 -5.57 -4.64
N VAL A 61 -2.94 -5.53 -5.97
CA VAL A 61 -1.77 -5.71 -6.85
C VAL A 61 -0.70 -4.66 -6.60
N LEU A 62 -1.10 -3.40 -6.39
CA LEU A 62 -0.17 -2.30 -6.11
C LEU A 62 0.46 -2.39 -4.72
N SER A 63 -0.21 -3.05 -3.76
CA SER A 63 0.36 -3.30 -2.44
C SER A 63 1.39 -4.43 -2.50
N SER A 64 0.97 -5.67 -2.73
CA SER A 64 1.88 -6.84 -2.78
C SER A 64 1.28 -8.04 -3.52
N PRO A 65 2.10 -9.01 -3.96
CA PRO A 65 1.61 -10.29 -4.48
C PRO A 65 0.68 -11.01 -3.48
N GLU A 66 0.98 -10.94 -2.18
CA GLU A 66 0.17 -11.59 -1.14
C GLU A 66 -1.22 -10.97 -1.03
N ALA A 67 -1.33 -9.64 -1.11
CA ALA A 67 -2.62 -8.97 -1.10
C ALA A 67 -3.46 -9.32 -2.33
N ALA A 68 -2.83 -9.40 -3.52
CA ALA A 68 -3.52 -9.83 -4.73
C ALA A 68 -4.01 -11.28 -4.61
N ILE A 69 -3.17 -12.19 -4.09
CA ILE A 69 -3.53 -13.59 -3.86
C ILE A 69 -4.70 -13.71 -2.88
N ALA A 70 -4.72 -12.92 -1.80
CA ALA A 70 -5.79 -12.97 -0.81
C ALA A 70 -7.16 -12.72 -1.44
N VAL A 71 -7.29 -11.66 -2.25
CA VAL A 71 -8.54 -11.33 -2.95
C VAL A 71 -8.88 -12.37 -4.02
N LEU A 72 -7.91 -12.75 -4.84
CA LEU A 72 -8.13 -13.68 -5.96
C LEU A 72 -8.43 -15.12 -5.49
N SER A 73 -7.88 -15.55 -4.36
CA SER A 73 -8.12 -16.89 -3.80
C SER A 73 -9.49 -16.98 -3.15
N GLU A 74 -9.93 -15.92 -2.46
CA GLU A 74 -11.28 -15.88 -1.89
C GLU A 74 -12.34 -15.91 -2.99
N HIS A 75 -12.11 -15.16 -4.06
CA HIS A 75 -12.89 -15.25 -5.29
C HIS A 75 -12.92 -16.68 -5.86
N ALA A 76 -11.76 -17.34 -6.00
CA ALA A 76 -11.69 -18.71 -6.51
C ALA A 76 -12.43 -19.73 -5.61
N ARG A 77 -12.47 -19.49 -4.30
CA ARG A 77 -13.20 -20.32 -3.33
C ARG A 77 -14.71 -20.21 -3.48
N ARG A 78 -15.22 -19.03 -3.80
CA ARG A 78 -16.66 -18.77 -4.07
C ARG A 78 -17.11 -19.09 -5.49
N LYS A 79 -16.21 -19.56 -6.36
CA LYS A 79 -16.55 -19.96 -7.73
C LYS A 79 -17.72 -20.96 -7.75
N GLY A 80 -18.83 -20.54 -8.36
CA GLY A 80 -20.04 -21.36 -8.49
C GLY A 80 -20.99 -21.33 -7.28
N PHE A 81 -20.67 -20.56 -6.23
CA PHE A 81 -21.48 -20.37 -5.02
C PHE A 81 -21.86 -18.90 -4.77
N GLY A 82 -21.58 -17.99 -5.72
CA GLY A 82 -21.96 -16.59 -5.59
C GLY A 82 -23.46 -16.42 -5.77
N GLU A 83 -24.17 -16.07 -4.70
CA GLU A 83 -25.51 -15.52 -4.81
C GLU A 83 -25.41 -14.12 -5.44
N GLU A 84 -26.27 -13.82 -6.41
CA GLU A 84 -26.34 -12.48 -6.98
C GLU A 84 -26.88 -11.53 -5.90
N ILE A 85 -26.02 -10.64 -5.41
CA ILE A 85 -26.46 -9.56 -4.53
C ILE A 85 -27.18 -8.52 -5.39
N LEU A 86 -28.47 -8.33 -5.09
CA LEU A 86 -29.31 -7.37 -5.79
C LEU A 86 -29.27 -6.03 -5.06
N TYR A 87 -28.58 -5.07 -5.68
CA TYR A 87 -28.62 -3.66 -5.27
C TYR A 87 -29.75 -2.94 -6.00
N GLU A 88 -30.48 -2.06 -5.30
CA GLU A 88 -31.56 -1.27 -5.89
C GLU A 88 -30.98 -0.06 -6.65
N THR A 89 -29.95 0.58 -6.09
CA THR A 89 -29.35 1.81 -6.63
C THR A 89 -27.83 1.73 -6.79
N GLN A 90 -27.25 2.66 -7.56
CA GLN A 90 -25.79 2.78 -7.69
C GLN A 90 -25.17 3.35 -6.41
N GLU A 91 -25.92 4.21 -5.73
CA GLU A 91 -25.57 4.82 -4.45
C GLU A 91 -25.40 3.77 -3.35
N GLU A 92 -26.26 2.75 -3.30
CA GLU A 92 -26.10 1.60 -2.39
C GLU A 92 -24.79 0.86 -2.63
N VAL A 93 -24.48 0.55 -3.89
CA VAL A 93 -23.22 -0.10 -4.29
C VAL A 93 -22.02 0.73 -3.79
N ASP A 94 -22.08 2.04 -4.00
CA ASP A 94 -21.04 2.97 -3.55
C ASP A 94 -20.91 3.03 -2.04
N GLN A 95 -22.02 3.07 -1.29
CA GLN A 95 -21.98 3.09 0.17
C GLN A 95 -21.33 1.84 0.74
N VAL A 96 -21.56 0.67 0.13
CA VAL A 96 -20.99 -0.59 0.58
C VAL A 96 -19.50 -0.67 0.30
N TYR A 97 -19.06 -0.41 -0.94
CA TYR A 97 -17.67 -0.70 -1.33
C TYR A 97 -16.71 0.49 -1.23
N ARG A 98 -17.20 1.73 -1.32
CA ARG A 98 -16.32 2.91 -1.26
C ARG A 98 -15.47 2.96 0.01
N PRO A 99 -15.99 2.69 1.22
CA PRO A 99 -15.17 2.73 2.45
C PRO A 99 -14.15 1.58 2.53
N GLN A 100 -14.44 0.44 1.89
CA GLN A 100 -13.56 -0.73 1.86
C GLN A 100 -12.42 -0.56 0.84
N VAL A 101 -12.74 0.04 -0.31
CA VAL A 101 -11.82 0.16 -1.45
C VAL A 101 -11.08 1.49 -1.42
N LEU A 102 -11.75 2.60 -1.14
CA LEU A 102 -11.07 3.89 -0.98
C LEU A 102 -10.61 4.07 0.47
N ASP A 103 -9.66 4.98 0.68
CA ASP A 103 -9.28 5.41 2.02
C ASP A 103 -10.17 6.60 2.43
N PRO A 104 -11.27 6.41 3.19
CA PRO A 104 -12.16 7.50 3.55
C PRO A 104 -11.46 8.60 4.35
N PHE A 105 -11.99 9.81 4.23
CA PHE A 105 -11.56 10.98 5.01
C PHE A 105 -12.31 11.02 6.33
N GLY A 106 -11.60 11.22 7.44
CA GLY A 106 -12.21 11.39 8.77
C GLY A 106 -12.51 10.10 9.53
N GLU A 107 -12.27 8.92 8.93
CA GLU A 107 -12.35 7.63 9.61
C GLU A 107 -10.95 7.14 9.97
N GLU A 108 -10.69 6.98 11.27
CA GLU A 108 -9.42 6.50 11.82
C GLU A 108 -9.30 4.97 11.75
N ASP A 109 -10.42 4.25 11.87
CA ASP A 109 -10.50 2.79 11.80
C ASP A 109 -11.00 2.33 10.42
N VAL A 110 -10.09 2.28 9.46
CA VAL A 110 -10.39 1.68 8.16
C VAL A 110 -9.85 0.28 8.14
N GLY A 111 -10.73 -0.69 7.91
CA GLY A 111 -10.38 -2.11 7.83
C GLY A 111 -9.16 -2.34 6.94
N ASP A 112 -8.22 -3.13 7.42
CA ASP A 112 -6.97 -3.50 6.75
C ASP A 112 -7.03 -4.86 6.04
N TYR A 113 -8.22 -5.47 6.02
CA TYR A 113 -8.51 -6.57 5.11
C TYR A 113 -8.39 -6.13 3.65
N ALA A 114 -7.93 -7.05 2.81
CA ALA A 114 -7.98 -6.84 1.38
C ALA A 114 -9.45 -6.87 0.92
N PRO A 115 -9.92 -5.89 0.11
CA PRO A 115 -11.34 -5.75 -0.22
C PRO A 115 -11.80 -6.83 -1.21
N SER A 116 -12.12 -8.03 -0.71
CA SER A 116 -12.52 -9.17 -1.54
C SER A 116 -14.00 -9.13 -1.95
N ALA A 117 -14.87 -8.56 -1.11
CA ALA A 117 -16.32 -8.45 -1.35
C ALA A 117 -16.70 -7.96 -2.77
N PRO A 118 -16.19 -6.81 -3.28
CA PRO A 118 -16.57 -6.37 -4.63
C PRO A 118 -16.13 -7.35 -5.73
N VAL A 119 -15.04 -8.10 -5.53
CA VAL A 119 -14.54 -9.10 -6.49
C VAL A 119 -15.33 -10.41 -6.42
N GLU A 120 -15.80 -10.77 -5.23
CA GLU A 120 -16.72 -11.89 -5.02
C GLU A 120 -18.08 -11.59 -5.66
N ASP A 121 -18.63 -10.40 -5.44
CA ASP A 121 -19.95 -10.03 -5.93
C ASP A 121 -19.96 -9.83 -7.46
N ALA A 122 -18.83 -9.43 -8.03
CA ALA A 122 -18.65 -9.39 -9.48
C ALA A 122 -18.68 -10.78 -10.14
N GLU A 123 -18.37 -11.87 -9.42
CA GLU A 123 -18.25 -13.24 -9.97
C GLU A 123 -19.53 -13.72 -10.67
N ALA A 124 -20.69 -13.34 -10.16
CA ALA A 124 -21.99 -13.68 -10.76
C ALA A 124 -22.14 -13.12 -12.19
N HIS A 125 -21.36 -12.10 -12.55
CA HIS A 125 -21.46 -11.36 -13.81
C HIS A 125 -20.23 -11.54 -14.72
N LEU A 126 -19.32 -12.43 -14.36
CA LEU A 126 -18.14 -12.74 -15.16
C LEU A 126 -18.40 -13.90 -16.13
N SER A 127 -18.01 -13.68 -17.39
CA SER A 127 -17.91 -14.71 -18.42
C SER A 127 -16.82 -15.74 -18.08
N ASP A 128 -16.90 -16.92 -18.69
CA ASP A 128 -15.87 -17.97 -18.53
C ASP A 128 -14.47 -17.49 -18.91
N THR A 129 -14.37 -16.60 -19.91
CA THR A 129 -13.09 -16.01 -20.34
C THR A 129 -12.50 -15.13 -19.24
N GLU A 130 -13.32 -14.30 -18.60
CA GLU A 130 -12.90 -13.43 -17.50
C GLU A 130 -12.48 -14.24 -16.27
N ARG A 131 -13.26 -15.28 -15.92
CA ARG A 131 -12.91 -16.21 -14.83
C ARG A 131 -11.58 -16.92 -15.07
N ARG A 132 -11.32 -17.34 -16.32
CA ARG A 132 -10.02 -17.92 -16.71
C ARG A 132 -8.89 -16.91 -16.55
N ARG A 133 -9.12 -15.64 -16.89
CA ARG A 133 -8.13 -14.57 -16.73
C ARG A 133 -7.82 -14.27 -15.26
N LEU A 134 -8.84 -14.19 -14.40
CA LEU A 134 -8.64 -14.08 -12.94
C LEU A 134 -7.83 -15.25 -12.38
N SER A 135 -8.12 -16.47 -12.85
CA SER A 135 -7.35 -17.66 -12.48
C SER A 135 -5.89 -17.59 -12.95
N GLN A 136 -5.62 -16.99 -14.11
CA GLN A 136 -4.25 -16.74 -14.59
C GLN A 136 -3.55 -15.67 -13.75
N PHE A 137 -4.26 -14.61 -13.35
CA PHE A 137 -3.74 -13.58 -12.47
C PHE A 137 -3.34 -14.12 -11.11
N LEU A 138 -4.15 -15.02 -10.53
CA LEU A 138 -3.80 -15.69 -9.29
C LEU A 138 -2.48 -16.47 -9.42
N LYS A 139 -2.33 -17.24 -10.51
CA LYS A 139 -1.08 -17.97 -10.79
C LYS A 139 0.12 -17.04 -10.98
N SER A 140 -0.07 -15.92 -11.66
CA SER A 140 0.98 -14.92 -11.84
C SER A 140 1.39 -14.30 -10.50
N ALA A 141 0.43 -13.91 -9.67
CA ALA A 141 0.70 -13.35 -8.34
C ALA A 141 1.44 -14.36 -7.45
N GLN A 142 1.07 -15.65 -7.48
CA GLN A 142 1.78 -16.71 -6.76
C GLN A 142 3.24 -16.87 -7.19
N ARG A 143 3.53 -16.72 -8.49
CA ARG A 143 4.90 -16.80 -9.03
C ARG A 143 5.77 -15.59 -8.69
N LEU A 144 5.14 -14.45 -8.40
CA LEU A 144 5.82 -13.22 -8.03
C LEU A 144 6.21 -13.16 -6.54
N LYS A 145 5.82 -14.14 -5.72
CA LYS A 145 6.23 -14.16 -4.31
C LYS A 145 7.73 -14.41 -4.18
N GLY A 146 8.33 -13.67 -3.27
CA GLY A 146 9.72 -13.84 -2.87
C GLY A 146 10.67 -12.84 -3.52
N PRO A 147 11.88 -12.69 -2.96
CA PRO A 147 12.77 -11.58 -3.27
C PRO A 147 13.41 -11.61 -4.66
N GLU A 148 13.43 -12.77 -5.32
CA GLU A 148 14.01 -12.91 -6.66
C GLU A 148 13.07 -12.35 -7.74
N THR A 149 11.76 -12.33 -7.46
CA THR A 149 10.71 -11.96 -8.42
C THR A 149 9.92 -10.73 -7.99
N ASP A 150 9.81 -10.44 -6.69
CA ASP A 150 9.18 -9.25 -6.13
C ASP A 150 10.20 -8.12 -5.96
N GLN A 151 10.25 -7.21 -6.94
CA GLN A 151 11.17 -6.07 -6.92
C GLN A 151 10.83 -5.05 -5.82
N LYS A 152 9.54 -4.94 -5.45
CA LYS A 152 9.12 -4.06 -4.36
C LYS A 152 9.57 -4.62 -3.00
N LEU A 153 9.50 -5.94 -2.81
CA LEU A 153 10.11 -6.61 -1.66
C LEU A 153 11.63 -6.42 -1.64
N ALA A 154 12.29 -6.52 -2.80
CA ALA A 154 13.73 -6.28 -2.89
C ALA A 154 14.09 -4.82 -2.51
N ALA A 155 13.33 -3.85 -3.02
CA ALA A 155 13.52 -2.42 -2.75
C ALA A 155 13.28 -2.07 -1.27
N VAL A 156 12.20 -2.56 -0.65
CA VAL A 156 11.97 -2.34 0.79
C VAL A 156 13.04 -3.01 1.63
N SER A 157 13.50 -4.21 1.25
CA SER A 157 14.57 -4.91 1.96
C SER A 157 15.88 -4.13 1.91
N GLN A 158 16.23 -3.57 0.75
CA GLN A 158 17.40 -2.71 0.60
C GLN A 158 17.27 -1.41 1.41
N THR A 159 16.09 -0.78 1.37
CA THR A 159 15.80 0.44 2.15
C THR A 159 15.95 0.18 3.66
N VAL A 160 15.36 -0.90 4.16
CA VAL A 160 15.44 -1.30 5.56
C VAL A 160 16.88 -1.65 5.94
N ARG A 161 17.62 -2.36 5.08
CA ARG A 161 19.05 -2.67 5.27
C ARG A 161 19.86 -1.38 5.49
N ASP A 162 19.68 -0.38 4.64
CA ASP A 162 20.43 0.88 4.72
C ASP A 162 20.05 1.71 5.95
N LEU A 163 18.79 1.68 6.37
CA LEU A 163 18.35 2.29 7.62
C LEU A 163 18.98 1.60 8.84
N LEU A 164 18.98 0.27 8.87
CA LEU A 164 19.60 -0.52 9.94
C LEU A 164 21.12 -0.28 10.03
N ARG A 165 21.83 -0.20 8.89
CA ARG A 165 23.27 0.18 8.84
C ARG A 165 23.55 1.54 9.48
N LYS A 166 22.63 2.48 9.32
CA LYS A 166 22.69 3.83 9.91
C LYS A 166 22.15 3.87 11.35
N GLY A 167 21.86 2.71 11.94
CA GLY A 167 21.39 2.57 13.31
C GLY A 167 19.96 3.07 13.54
N TYR A 168 19.13 3.16 12.49
CA TYR A 168 17.69 3.44 12.63
C TYR A 168 16.92 2.16 13.03
N ARG A 169 15.76 2.35 13.65
CA ARG A 169 14.76 1.33 13.99
C ARG A 169 13.49 1.66 13.21
N PRO A 170 13.34 1.11 11.99
CA PRO A 170 12.26 1.50 11.11
C PRO A 170 10.93 0.82 11.44
N ILE A 171 9.85 1.53 11.16
CA ILE A 171 8.50 0.99 10.99
C ILE A 171 8.21 0.94 9.50
N VAL A 172 7.80 -0.21 8.97
CA VAL A 172 7.32 -0.38 7.60
C VAL A 172 5.80 -0.40 7.63
N PHE A 173 5.17 0.67 7.15
CA PHE A 173 3.71 0.75 7.03
C PHE A 173 3.25 0.21 5.68
N CYS A 174 2.19 -0.59 5.70
CA CYS A 174 1.49 -1.09 4.52
C CYS A 174 -0.03 -1.02 4.74
N ARG A 175 -0.82 -1.16 3.68
CA ARG A 175 -2.27 -0.98 3.75
C ARG A 175 -3.00 -2.22 4.25
N PHE A 176 -2.52 -3.41 3.88
CA PHE A 176 -3.27 -4.65 4.03
C PHE A 176 -2.59 -5.70 4.92
N ILE A 177 -3.39 -6.46 5.66
CA ILE A 177 -2.93 -7.58 6.52
C ILE A 177 -2.07 -8.60 5.75
N PRO A 178 -2.46 -9.09 4.56
CA PRO A 178 -1.64 -10.05 3.82
C PRO A 178 -0.25 -9.48 3.48
N THR A 179 -0.18 -8.19 3.13
CA THR A 179 1.10 -7.49 2.90
C THR A 179 1.94 -7.44 4.17
N ALA A 180 1.35 -7.11 5.32
CA ALA A 180 2.07 -7.05 6.59
C ALA A 180 2.67 -8.42 6.98
N LYS A 181 1.89 -9.49 6.85
CA LYS A 181 2.33 -10.88 7.10
C LYS A 181 3.43 -11.32 6.12
N TYR A 182 3.29 -10.93 4.86
CA TYR A 182 4.29 -11.21 3.83
C TYR A 182 5.64 -10.53 4.13
N LEU A 183 5.62 -9.26 4.54
CA LEU A 183 6.84 -8.53 4.92
C LEU A 183 7.44 -9.06 6.23
N GLU A 184 6.62 -9.37 7.24
CA GLU A 184 7.07 -9.95 8.51
C GLU A 184 7.83 -11.26 8.31
N SER A 185 7.35 -12.12 7.40
CA SER A 185 8.00 -13.40 7.09
C SER A 185 9.21 -13.26 6.18
N SER A 186 9.23 -12.29 5.26
CA SER A 186 10.27 -12.15 4.23
C SER A 186 11.50 -11.37 4.69
N LEU A 187 11.32 -10.26 5.42
CA LEU A 187 12.43 -9.39 5.84
C LEU A 187 13.49 -10.10 6.69
N PRO A 188 13.14 -10.95 7.68
CA PRO A 188 14.15 -11.70 8.44
C PRO A 188 15.01 -12.61 7.54
N GLN A 189 14.40 -13.28 6.57
CA GLN A 189 15.11 -14.19 5.66
C GLN A 189 16.13 -13.42 4.82
N LEU A 190 15.78 -12.22 4.39
CA LEU A 190 16.59 -11.37 3.51
C LEU A 190 17.71 -10.59 4.20
N LEU A 191 17.55 -10.35 5.51
CA LEU A 191 18.41 -9.45 6.26
C LEU A 191 19.22 -10.17 7.35
N SER A 192 18.86 -11.41 7.71
CA SER A 192 19.54 -12.16 8.78
C SER A 192 21.02 -12.43 8.54
N ALA A 193 21.44 -12.56 7.27
CA ALA A 193 22.86 -12.74 6.93
C ALA A 193 23.74 -11.56 7.38
N GLU A 194 23.21 -10.34 7.29
CA GLU A 194 23.90 -9.11 7.72
C GLU A 194 23.54 -8.72 9.16
N PHE A 195 22.32 -9.04 9.59
CA PHE A 195 21.80 -8.71 10.92
C PHE A 195 21.27 -9.96 11.64
N PRO A 196 22.13 -10.84 12.19
CA PRO A 196 21.69 -12.08 12.84
C PRO A 196 20.77 -11.87 14.06
N ALA A 197 20.91 -10.73 14.73
CA ALA A 197 20.09 -10.33 15.86
C ALA A 197 18.78 -9.62 15.46
N LEU A 198 18.51 -9.46 14.16
CA LEU A 198 17.30 -8.80 13.68
C LEU A 198 16.06 -9.52 14.19
N ARG A 199 15.11 -8.74 14.71
CA ARG A 199 13.74 -9.18 14.95
C ARG A 199 12.77 -8.34 14.14
N VAL A 200 11.86 -9.00 13.45
CA VAL A 200 10.75 -8.37 12.73
C VAL A 200 9.46 -8.87 13.35
N LYS A 201 8.53 -7.97 13.65
CA LYS A 201 7.18 -8.33 14.07
C LYS A 201 6.15 -7.52 13.28
N GLY A 202 5.07 -8.16 12.88
CA GLY A 202 3.90 -7.58 12.23
C GLY A 202 2.82 -7.23 13.23
N VAL A 203 2.19 -6.08 13.08
CA VAL A 203 1.00 -5.66 13.84
C VAL A 203 -0.10 -5.24 12.89
N THR A 204 -1.28 -5.84 13.05
CA THR A 204 -2.42 -5.68 12.13
C THR A 204 -3.75 -5.61 12.88
N GLY A 205 -4.81 -5.28 12.15
CA GLY A 205 -6.20 -5.19 12.58
C GLY A 205 -6.73 -6.45 13.25
N GLU A 206 -6.24 -7.62 12.82
CA GLU A 206 -6.60 -8.94 13.39
C GLU A 206 -6.13 -9.14 14.84
N ILE A 207 -5.10 -8.41 15.27
CA ILE A 207 -4.52 -8.56 16.61
C ILE A 207 -5.27 -7.63 17.56
N GLY A 208 -5.74 -8.13 18.71
CA GLY A 208 -6.38 -7.30 19.74
C GLY A 208 -5.42 -6.33 20.42
N ASP A 209 -5.92 -5.20 20.91
CA ASP A 209 -5.09 -4.08 21.42
C ASP A 209 -4.04 -4.47 22.47
N GLU A 210 -4.42 -5.33 23.42
CA GLU A 210 -3.50 -5.81 24.47
C GLU A 210 -2.35 -6.63 23.87
N GLU A 211 -2.66 -7.50 22.91
CA GLU A 211 -1.67 -8.31 22.20
C GLU A 211 -0.79 -7.43 21.29
N ARG A 212 -1.36 -6.40 20.63
CA ARG A 212 -0.58 -5.40 19.86
C ARG A 212 0.47 -4.75 20.76
N ARG A 213 0.07 -4.28 21.95
CA ARG A 213 0.99 -3.67 22.94
C ARG A 213 2.07 -4.65 23.37
N ALA A 214 1.69 -5.88 23.73
CA ALA A 214 2.63 -6.91 24.15
C ALA A 214 3.65 -7.23 23.05
N ARG A 215 3.21 -7.36 21.80
CA ARG A 215 4.07 -7.66 20.64
C ARG A 215 5.05 -6.54 20.35
N VAL A 216 4.63 -5.28 20.46
CA VAL A 216 5.54 -4.11 20.36
C VAL A 216 6.53 -4.09 21.52
N GLN A 217 6.07 -4.28 22.77
CA GLN A 217 6.94 -4.30 23.95
C GLN A 217 7.98 -5.43 23.89
N GLU A 218 7.61 -6.60 23.38
CA GLU A 218 8.53 -7.72 23.13
C GLU A 218 9.57 -7.35 22.07
N LEU A 219 9.14 -6.75 20.95
CA LEU A 219 10.03 -6.33 19.87
C LEU A 219 11.06 -5.30 20.34
N VAL A 220 10.64 -4.33 21.15
CA VAL A 220 11.49 -3.22 21.63
C VAL A 220 12.66 -3.68 22.49
N LYS A 221 12.56 -4.85 23.13
CA LYS A 221 13.67 -5.48 23.87
C LYS A 221 14.87 -5.81 22.97
N ASN A 222 14.65 -5.92 21.66
CA ASN A 222 15.71 -6.24 20.69
C ASN A 222 16.30 -4.95 20.11
N PRO A 223 17.64 -4.77 20.14
CA PRO A 223 18.28 -3.53 19.66
C PRO A 223 18.19 -3.38 18.14
N VAL A 224 18.27 -4.50 17.40
CA VAL A 224 18.11 -4.55 15.94
C VAL A 224 16.71 -5.06 15.64
N ARG A 225 15.82 -4.15 15.23
CA ARG A 225 14.39 -4.45 15.10
C ARG A 225 13.74 -3.70 13.94
N VAL A 226 12.70 -4.30 13.39
CA VAL A 226 11.80 -3.68 12.41
C VAL A 226 10.36 -4.00 12.82
N LEU A 227 9.51 -2.98 12.86
CA LEU A 227 8.07 -3.18 13.03
C LEU A 227 7.42 -3.11 11.65
N VAL A 228 6.60 -4.09 11.29
CA VAL A 228 5.70 -4.00 10.13
C VAL A 228 4.31 -3.72 10.66
N ALA A 229 3.61 -2.72 10.12
CA ALA A 229 2.30 -2.32 10.64
C ALA A 229 1.33 -1.98 9.51
N THR A 230 0.05 -2.24 9.76
CA THR A 230 -1.05 -1.58 9.03
C THR A 230 -1.43 -0.27 9.72
N ASP A 231 -2.42 0.44 9.16
CA ASP A 231 -2.94 1.68 9.75
C ASP A 231 -3.69 1.46 11.09
N CYS A 232 -3.86 0.21 11.53
CA CYS A 232 -4.50 -0.13 12.80
C CYS A 232 -3.71 0.37 14.03
N LEU A 233 -2.45 0.80 13.83
CA LEU A 233 -1.57 1.26 14.90
C LEU A 233 -1.77 2.74 15.22
N SER A 234 -2.99 3.24 15.05
CA SER A 234 -3.40 4.65 15.12
C SER A 234 -3.77 5.16 16.52
N GLU A 235 -3.92 4.30 17.55
CA GLU A 235 -4.12 4.74 18.95
C GLU A 235 -3.38 3.89 20.02
N GLY A 236 -3.04 4.50 21.16
CA GLY A 236 -2.65 3.77 22.39
C GLY A 236 -1.24 3.19 22.53
N ILE A 237 -0.34 3.31 21.55
CA ILE A 237 1.06 2.86 21.65
C ILE A 237 2.03 4.02 21.37
N ASN A 238 2.98 4.26 22.28
CA ASN A 238 4.03 5.26 22.12
C ASN A 238 5.17 4.71 21.26
N LEU A 239 5.07 4.88 19.94
CA LEU A 239 6.09 4.43 18.99
C LEU A 239 7.32 5.35 18.94
N GLN A 240 7.15 6.64 19.19
CA GLN A 240 8.21 7.67 19.14
C GLN A 240 9.39 7.40 20.09
N ASP A 241 9.15 6.67 21.20
CA ASP A 241 10.18 6.33 22.17
C ASP A 241 11.14 5.23 21.65
N HIS A 242 10.71 4.50 20.63
CA HIS A 242 11.29 3.22 20.26
C HIS A 242 11.62 3.09 18.77
N PHE A 243 11.02 3.91 17.93
CA PHE A 243 11.25 3.92 16.49
C PHE A 243 11.60 5.33 16.05
N ASP A 244 12.37 5.42 14.97
CA ASP A 244 12.95 6.68 14.50
C ASP A 244 13.09 6.76 12.97
N ALA A 245 12.47 5.79 12.27
CA ALA A 245 12.30 5.83 10.83
C ALA A 245 10.95 5.23 10.42
N VAL A 246 10.38 5.77 9.35
CA VAL A 246 9.10 5.39 8.77
C VAL A 246 9.32 5.05 7.30
N VAL A 247 8.92 3.86 6.88
CA VAL A 247 8.96 3.42 5.50
C VAL A 247 7.52 3.14 5.07
N HIS A 248 7.00 3.92 4.13
CA HIS A 248 5.71 3.68 3.52
C HIS A 248 5.90 2.70 2.36
N TYR A 249 5.51 1.46 2.57
CA TYR A 249 5.58 0.40 1.57
C TYR A 249 4.55 0.61 0.45
N ASP A 250 3.39 1.17 0.79
CA ASP A 250 2.37 1.56 -0.18
C ASP A 250 1.89 3.00 0.05
N LEU A 251 1.48 3.61 -1.06
CA LEU A 251 0.88 4.94 -1.12
C LEU A 251 -0.58 4.87 -0.64
N PRO A 252 -0.92 5.47 0.51
CA PRO A 252 -2.31 5.63 0.86
C PRO A 252 -2.96 6.63 -0.10
N TRP A 253 -4.24 6.41 -0.44
CA TRP A 253 -4.98 7.31 -1.33
C TRP A 253 -5.60 8.49 -0.57
N ASN A 254 -5.43 8.52 0.75
CA ASN A 254 -5.73 9.65 1.62
C ASN A 254 -4.41 10.23 2.19
N PRO A 255 -4.03 11.49 1.87
CA PRO A 255 -2.79 12.10 2.34
C PRO A 255 -2.69 12.21 3.86
N ASN A 256 -3.82 12.35 4.56
CA ASN A 256 -3.83 12.44 6.01
C ASN A 256 -3.25 11.17 6.66
N ARG A 257 -3.31 10.01 5.97
CA ARG A 257 -2.71 8.77 6.48
C ARG A 257 -1.18 8.82 6.53
N LEU A 258 -0.53 9.47 5.55
CA LEU A 258 0.93 9.65 5.60
C LEU A 258 1.31 10.48 6.83
N GLU A 259 0.65 11.62 7.00
CA GLU A 259 0.85 12.49 8.16
C GLU A 259 0.58 11.75 9.48
N GLN A 260 -0.53 11.01 9.59
CA GLN A 260 -0.86 10.24 10.79
C GLN A 260 0.20 9.17 11.10
N ARG A 261 0.68 8.43 10.09
CA ARG A 261 1.74 7.42 10.21
C ARG A 261 3.05 8.04 10.69
N GLU A 262 3.46 9.14 10.07
CA GLU A 262 4.67 9.88 10.44
C GLU A 262 4.55 10.46 11.84
N GLY A 263 3.41 11.06 12.18
CA GLY A 263 3.12 11.62 13.50
C GLY A 263 3.11 10.59 14.63
N ARG A 264 3.09 9.27 14.36
CA ARG A 264 3.30 8.24 15.41
C ARG A 264 4.74 8.25 15.93
N VAL A 265 5.67 8.67 15.08
CA VAL A 265 7.12 8.61 15.30
C VAL A 265 7.71 10.01 15.45
N ASP A 266 7.35 10.93 14.56
CA ASP A 266 7.80 12.32 14.55
C ASP A 266 6.82 13.22 15.31
N ARG A 267 6.92 13.19 16.64
CA ARG A 267 6.12 14.01 17.57
C ARG A 267 6.91 14.34 18.83
N PHE A 268 6.36 15.20 19.68
CA PHE A 268 6.95 15.56 20.96
C PHE A 268 7.35 14.31 21.77
N GLY A 269 8.59 14.29 22.27
CA GLY A 269 9.17 13.15 22.99
C GLY A 269 10.07 12.24 22.13
N GLN A 270 10.13 12.45 20.81
CA GLN A 270 11.10 11.76 19.95
C GLN A 270 12.54 12.08 20.39
N ARG A 271 13.35 11.03 20.61
CA ARG A 271 14.71 11.14 21.16
C ARG A 271 15.77 11.37 20.09
N ARG A 272 15.49 11.02 18.84
CA ARG A 272 16.42 11.22 17.72
C ARG A 272 16.19 12.60 17.11
N ASN A 273 17.28 13.33 16.84
CA ASN A 273 17.21 14.67 16.22
C ASN A 273 16.61 14.67 14.81
N THR A 274 16.61 13.54 14.12
CA THR A 274 16.12 13.42 12.75
C THR A 274 15.44 12.07 12.57
N VAL A 275 14.13 12.11 12.37
CA VAL A 275 13.34 10.96 11.90
C VAL A 275 13.53 10.82 10.40
N LYS A 276 13.67 9.58 9.91
CA LYS A 276 13.77 9.31 8.46
C LYS A 276 12.44 8.79 7.92
N THR A 277 11.86 9.51 6.97
CA THR A 277 10.69 9.05 6.22
C THR A 277 11.13 8.64 4.82
N VAL A 278 10.69 7.46 4.37
CA VAL A 278 10.89 6.95 3.01
C VAL A 278 9.55 6.50 2.44
N LEU A 279 9.26 6.92 1.21
CA LEU A 279 8.10 6.45 0.46
C LEU A 279 8.55 5.60 -0.74
N LEU A 280 8.04 4.37 -0.82
CA LEU A 280 8.21 3.51 -1.98
C LEU A 280 7.08 3.73 -2.98
N TYR A 281 7.45 3.83 -4.26
CA TYR A 281 6.52 3.95 -5.38
C TYR A 281 7.16 3.33 -6.64
N GLY A 282 6.33 2.80 -7.53
CA GLY A 282 6.79 2.36 -8.86
C GLY A 282 6.85 3.54 -9.82
N ALA A 283 8.04 3.87 -10.33
CA ALA A 283 8.19 4.98 -11.29
C ALA A 283 7.62 4.67 -12.67
N ASP A 284 7.48 3.40 -13.01
CA ASP A 284 6.83 2.88 -14.22
C ASP A 284 5.33 2.57 -14.00
N ASN A 285 4.84 2.73 -12.77
CA ASN A 285 3.45 2.52 -12.42
C ASN A 285 2.64 3.83 -12.54
N GLN A 286 1.90 3.96 -13.64
CA GLN A 286 1.06 5.14 -13.90
C GLN A 286 0.05 5.44 -12.78
N VAL A 287 -0.43 4.42 -12.07
CA VAL A 287 -1.39 4.62 -10.98
C VAL A 287 -0.71 5.24 -9.77
N ASP A 288 0.47 4.74 -9.39
CA ASP A 288 1.26 5.34 -8.31
C ASP A 288 1.63 6.79 -8.64
N LEU A 289 1.98 7.09 -9.89
CA LEU A 289 2.26 8.45 -10.34
C LEU A 289 1.04 9.38 -10.23
N VAL A 290 -0.15 8.91 -10.63
CA VAL A 290 -1.39 9.68 -10.48
C VAL A 290 -1.73 9.91 -9.01
N VAL A 291 -1.62 8.88 -8.17
CA VAL A 291 -1.87 8.99 -6.73
C VAL A 291 -0.86 9.96 -6.10
N LEU A 292 0.43 9.83 -6.40
CA LEU A 292 1.48 10.70 -5.91
C LEU A 292 1.24 12.17 -6.31
N ASP A 293 0.86 12.43 -7.56
CA ASP A 293 0.50 13.77 -8.05
C ASP A 293 -0.71 14.35 -7.29
N VAL A 294 -1.75 13.54 -7.03
CA VAL A 294 -2.88 13.97 -6.17
C VAL A 294 -2.42 14.30 -4.75
N LEU A 295 -1.56 13.47 -4.14
CA LEU A 295 -1.03 13.70 -2.80
C LEU A 295 -0.23 15.01 -2.74
N ILE A 296 0.69 15.22 -3.69
CA ILE A 296 1.51 16.43 -3.79
C ILE A 296 0.63 17.67 -3.97
N ARG A 297 -0.35 17.64 -4.89
CA ARG A 297 -1.28 18.77 -5.10
C ARG A 297 -2.10 19.09 -3.87
N LYS A 298 -2.62 18.08 -3.17
CA LYS A 298 -3.40 18.29 -1.94
C LYS A 298 -2.54 18.87 -0.83
N ALA A 299 -1.34 18.34 -0.60
CA ALA A 299 -0.42 18.88 0.38
C ALA A 299 0.00 20.32 0.08
N LYS A 300 0.27 20.65 -1.19
CA LYS A 300 0.52 22.03 -1.61
C LYS A 300 -0.69 22.93 -1.31
N THR A 301 -1.90 22.47 -1.62
CA THR A 301 -3.12 23.25 -1.34
C THR A 301 -3.32 23.50 0.16
N ILE A 302 -3.05 22.50 1.01
CA ILE A 302 -3.12 22.64 2.47
C ILE A 302 -2.09 23.66 2.96
N ARG A 303 -0.85 23.56 2.49
CA ARG A 303 0.22 24.51 2.83
C ARG A 303 -0.13 25.93 2.40
N ASP A 304 -0.61 26.10 1.18
CA ASP A 304 -0.93 27.42 0.63
C ASP A 304 -2.12 28.07 1.36
N ARG A 305 -3.04 27.27 1.93
CA ARG A 305 -4.22 27.77 2.66
C ARG A 305 -3.99 27.97 4.16
N LEU A 306 -3.27 27.06 4.81
CA LEU A 306 -3.13 27.02 6.27
C LEU A 306 -1.75 27.47 6.75
N GLY A 307 -0.77 27.61 5.84
CA GLY A 307 0.62 27.91 6.20
C GLY A 307 1.37 26.75 6.86
N VAL A 308 0.74 25.56 6.97
CA VAL A 308 1.32 24.37 7.61
C VAL A 308 1.90 23.43 6.56
N SER A 309 3.12 22.94 6.79
CA SER A 309 3.74 21.95 5.91
C SER A 309 3.17 20.57 6.18
N VAL A 310 2.52 19.96 5.19
CA VAL A 310 2.14 18.54 5.23
C VAL A 310 3.33 17.71 4.73
N PRO A 311 3.72 16.64 5.44
CA PRO A 311 4.75 15.74 4.95
C PRO A 311 4.20 14.98 3.73
N VAL A 312 4.66 15.41 2.56
CA VAL A 312 4.64 14.64 1.32
C VAL A 312 6.05 14.74 0.80
N PRO A 313 6.65 13.67 0.24
CA PRO A 313 7.99 13.73 -0.27
C PRO A 313 8.13 14.86 -1.30
N ALA A 314 8.71 15.97 -0.86
CA ALA A 314 8.99 17.13 -1.68
C ALA A 314 10.46 17.14 -2.11
N GLN A 315 11.28 16.25 -1.55
CA GLN A 315 12.72 16.17 -1.74
C GLN A 315 13.13 14.77 -2.20
N ALA A 316 14.07 14.71 -3.15
CA ALA A 316 14.57 13.45 -3.73
C ALA A 316 15.17 12.48 -2.71
N GLU A 317 15.63 12.98 -1.56
CA GLU A 317 16.23 12.17 -0.48
C GLU A 317 15.21 11.39 0.38
N GLN A 318 13.92 11.73 0.27
CA GLN A 318 12.79 11.11 0.99
C GLN A 318 12.00 10.11 0.13
N VAL A 319 12.40 10.00 -1.14
CA VAL A 319 11.73 9.19 -2.16
C VAL A 319 12.69 8.10 -2.58
N VAL A 320 12.31 6.84 -2.38
CA VAL A 320 13.06 5.70 -2.93
C VAL A 320 12.21 5.09 -4.02
N GLN A 321 12.73 5.18 -5.24
CA GLN A 321 12.15 4.53 -6.41
C GLN A 321 12.31 3.02 -6.25
N ALA A 322 11.19 2.29 -6.25
CA ALA A 322 11.22 0.87 -6.57
C ALA A 322 11.33 0.78 -8.10
N VAL A 323 12.47 0.30 -8.59
CA VAL A 323 12.65 -0.09 -10.00
C VAL A 323 11.99 -1.45 -10.20
#